data_AF-A0A950VSM1-F1
#
_entry.id   AF-A0A950VSM1-F1
#
_cell.length_a   1.000
_cell.length_b   1.000
_cell.length_c   1.000
_cell.angle_alpha   90.00
_cell.angle_beta   90.00
_cell.angle_gamma   90.00
#
_symmetry.space_group_name_H-M   'P 1'
#
loop_
_entity.id
_entity.type
_entity.pdbx_description
1 polymer ?
#
loop_
_entity_poly.entity_id
_entity_poly.type
_entity_poly.pdbx_seq_one_letter_code
_entity_poly.pdbx_strand_id
1 'polypeptide(L)'
;MSKIRLAYVALSVSFAVSAIAQVPTIIKEIDQLESQRDPKCYATANRLEDFIYGTSLDFDARAEKIALQKRLIRDVWIKATAAAKGKTQISVEELRPALQAAVPYVATPGGDWIVLPDTQKIDITARDKRQYGAVAYALRAILSVQQDAFVDGTNLLPLDEKAVELFKESVDLITLAALQHADRDTRTKNQHQINGAEMKAAWAGIVGTSKP
;
A
#
# COMPACT_ATOMS: atom_id res chain seq x y z
N MET A 1 -15.22 49.91 45.69
CA MET A 1 -14.71 49.96 44.30
C MET A 1 -13.25 49.53 44.35
N SER A 2 -12.68 48.56 43.64
CA SER A 2 -13.11 47.47 42.75
C SER A 2 -11.97 46.42 42.86
N LYS A 3 -12.28 45.14 43.09
CA LYS A 3 -11.28 44.07 43.18
C LYS A 3 -11.05 43.50 41.78
N ILE A 4 -9.89 43.75 41.19
CA ILE A 4 -9.48 43.19 39.90
C ILE A 4 -9.12 41.71 40.12
N ARG A 5 -9.93 40.80 39.57
CA ARG A 5 -9.63 39.36 39.48
C ARG A 5 -8.80 39.13 38.22
N LEU A 6 -7.52 38.77 38.40
CA LEU A 6 -6.71 38.19 37.31
C LEU A 6 -7.26 36.79 37.01
N ALA A 7 -7.88 36.62 35.85
CA ALA A 7 -8.22 35.31 35.32
C ALA A 7 -6.96 34.70 34.68
N TYR A 8 -6.42 33.64 35.31
CA TYR A 8 -5.44 32.78 34.66
C TYR A 8 -6.14 31.99 33.56
N VAL A 9 -5.92 32.36 32.31
CA VAL A 9 -6.26 31.51 31.16
C VAL A 9 -5.21 30.41 31.12
N ALA A 10 -5.57 29.22 31.58
CA ALA A 10 -4.78 28.02 31.36
C ALA A 10 -4.79 27.72 29.86
N LEU A 11 -3.69 28.05 29.19
CA LEU A 11 -3.45 27.68 27.80
C LEU A 11 -3.19 26.17 27.77
N SER A 12 -4.25 25.39 27.57
CA SER A 12 -4.14 23.95 27.34
C SER A 12 -3.50 23.73 25.97
N VAL A 13 -2.19 23.55 25.96
CA VAL A 13 -1.46 23.04 24.79
C VAL A 13 -1.80 21.56 24.66
N SER A 14 -2.85 21.26 23.89
CA SER A 14 -3.12 19.90 23.43
C SER A 14 -2.03 19.51 22.44
N PHE A 15 -0.95 18.93 22.94
CA PHE A 15 0.07 18.31 22.10
C PHE A 15 -0.57 17.15 21.32
N ALA A 16 -0.39 17.17 20.01
CA ALA A 16 -0.76 16.09 19.11
C ALA A 16 0.08 14.83 19.42
N VAL A 17 -0.44 13.94 20.26
CA VAL A 17 0.21 12.67 20.63
C VAL A 17 -0.01 11.57 19.56
N SER A 18 -0.79 11.84 18.51
CA SER A 18 -1.27 10.78 17.61
C SER A 18 -0.26 10.23 16.61
N ALA A 19 0.85 10.92 16.30
CA ALA A 19 1.77 10.48 15.24
C ALA A 19 2.82 9.44 15.68
N ILE A 20 3.16 9.36 16.97
CA ILE A 20 4.29 8.54 17.46
C ILE A 20 3.86 7.07 17.68
N ALA A 21 2.56 6.79 17.86
CA ALA A 21 2.08 5.47 18.26
C ALA A 21 1.98 4.42 17.14
N GLN A 22 2.14 4.79 15.86
CA GLN A 22 1.90 3.88 14.73
C GLN A 22 3.16 3.20 14.17
N VAL A 23 4.33 3.83 14.27
CA VAL A 23 5.61 3.22 13.86
C VAL A 23 5.81 1.82 14.48
N PRO A 24 5.48 1.59 15.77
CA PRO A 24 5.57 0.26 16.38
C PRO A 24 4.70 -0.80 15.70
N THR A 25 3.50 -0.47 15.22
CA THR A 25 2.58 -1.46 14.62
C THR A 25 3.09 -1.97 13.29
N ILE A 26 3.49 -1.09 12.37
CA ILE A 26 4.01 -1.49 11.05
C ILE A 26 5.37 -2.20 11.20
N ILE A 27 6.24 -1.71 12.09
CA ILE A 27 7.52 -2.38 12.38
C ILE A 27 7.30 -3.77 12.98
N LYS A 28 6.35 -3.92 13.91
CA LYS A 28 5.98 -5.21 14.49
C LYS A 28 5.51 -6.20 13.41
N GLU A 29 4.65 -5.77 12.48
CA GLU A 29 4.21 -6.63 11.36
C GLU A 29 5.37 -7.04 10.45
N ILE A 30 6.30 -6.12 10.16
CA ILE A 30 7.52 -6.43 9.40
C ILE A 30 8.37 -7.45 10.15
N ASP A 31 8.63 -7.23 11.44
CA ASP A 31 9.43 -8.10 12.29
C ASP A 31 8.80 -9.50 12.41
N GLN A 32 7.49 -9.59 12.59
CA GLN A 32 6.78 -10.88 12.63
C GLN A 32 6.88 -11.63 11.29
N LEU A 33 6.76 -10.92 10.17
CA LEU A 33 6.85 -11.54 8.84
C LEU A 33 8.28 -11.99 8.53
N GLU A 34 9.28 -11.19 8.88
CA GLU A 34 10.71 -11.44 8.63
C GLU A 34 11.35 -12.39 9.65
N SER A 35 10.80 -12.54 10.85
CA SER A 35 11.27 -13.50 11.85
C SER A 35 10.77 -14.92 11.60
N GLN A 36 9.57 -15.08 11.01
CA GLN A 36 8.98 -16.38 10.69
C GLN A 36 9.38 -16.91 9.32
N ARG A 37 9.87 -16.04 8.42
CA ARG A 37 10.21 -16.39 7.04
C ARG A 37 11.60 -15.86 6.76
N ASP A 38 12.42 -16.65 6.06
CA ASP A 38 13.77 -16.22 5.67
C ASP A 38 13.69 -14.80 5.06
N PRO A 39 14.30 -13.78 5.71
CA PRO A 39 14.20 -12.40 5.26
C PRO A 39 14.77 -12.36 3.85
N LYS A 40 13.87 -12.34 2.86
CA LYS A 40 14.29 -12.32 1.46
C LYS A 40 14.99 -10.99 1.25
N CYS A 41 16.32 -11.05 1.22
CA CYS A 41 17.14 -9.93 0.81
C CYS A 41 16.76 -9.54 -0.62
N TYR A 42 17.10 -8.31 -1.01
CA TYR A 42 16.73 -7.72 -2.29
C TYR A 42 16.95 -8.67 -3.49
N ALA A 43 18.04 -9.45 -3.49
CA ALA A 43 18.37 -10.41 -4.53
C ALA A 43 17.41 -11.62 -4.61
N THR A 44 17.03 -12.20 -3.46
CA THR A 44 16.08 -13.33 -3.40
C THR A 44 14.67 -12.88 -3.73
N ALA A 45 14.31 -11.65 -3.36
CA ALA A 45 13.02 -11.07 -3.64
C ALA A 45 12.84 -10.76 -5.14
N ASN A 46 13.89 -10.26 -5.81
CA ASN A 46 13.90 -10.07 -7.27
C ASN A 46 13.76 -11.40 -8.04
N ARG A 47 14.50 -12.44 -7.64
CA ARG A 47 14.38 -13.77 -8.27
C ARG A 47 13.00 -14.40 -8.05
N LEU A 48 12.37 -14.13 -6.92
CA LEU A 48 11.01 -14.57 -6.67
C LEU A 48 10.03 -13.89 -7.63
N GLU A 49 10.20 -12.59 -7.88
CA GLU A 49 9.39 -11.89 -8.88
C GLU A 49 9.58 -12.50 -10.27
N ASP A 50 10.82 -12.72 -10.71
CA ASP A 50 11.09 -13.38 -12.00
C ASP A 50 10.55 -14.83 -12.08
N PHE A 51 10.31 -15.48 -10.93
CA PHE A 51 9.69 -16.80 -10.88
C PHE A 51 8.16 -16.75 -10.89
N ILE A 52 7.57 -15.76 -10.21
CA ILE A 52 6.12 -15.55 -10.21
C ILE A 52 5.66 -15.00 -11.57
N TYR A 53 6.49 -14.17 -12.21
CA TYR A 53 6.20 -13.51 -13.49
C TYR A 53 7.33 -13.83 -14.47
N GLY A 54 7.00 -14.42 -15.62
CA GLY A 54 8.05 -14.98 -16.47
C GLY A 54 8.88 -13.97 -17.26
N THR A 55 8.52 -12.68 -17.26
CA THR A 55 9.32 -11.61 -17.86
C THR A 55 10.00 -10.78 -16.78
N SER A 56 11.33 -10.74 -16.77
CA SER A 56 12.09 -10.04 -15.73
C SER A 56 11.90 -8.53 -15.79
N LEU A 57 11.85 -7.88 -14.62
CA LEU A 57 11.87 -6.42 -14.54
C LEU A 57 13.31 -5.93 -14.72
N ASP A 58 13.50 -4.75 -15.32
CA ASP A 58 14.75 -4.00 -15.21
C ASP A 58 14.78 -3.16 -13.91
N PHE A 59 15.83 -2.36 -13.74
CA PHE A 59 15.95 -1.50 -12.56
C PHE A 59 14.86 -0.42 -12.52
N ASP A 60 14.58 0.21 -13.67
CA ASP A 60 13.63 1.31 -13.78
C ASP A 60 12.20 0.85 -13.52
N ALA A 61 11.83 -0.35 -13.97
CA ALA A 61 10.55 -0.98 -13.65
C ALA A 61 10.39 -1.22 -12.14
N ARG A 62 11.45 -1.68 -11.46
CA ARG A 62 11.40 -1.88 -10.00
C ARG A 62 11.25 -0.55 -9.26
N ALA A 63 12.02 0.46 -9.65
CA ALA A 63 11.93 1.79 -9.07
C ALA A 63 10.55 2.42 -9.29
N GLU A 64 10.03 2.34 -10.52
CA GLU A 64 8.71 2.85 -10.88
C GLU A 64 7.60 2.11 -10.14
N LYS A 65 7.67 0.77 -10.01
CA LYS A 65 6.74 -0.02 -9.19
C LYS A 65 6.67 0.50 -7.75
N ILE A 66 7.82 0.72 -7.11
CA ILE A 66 7.88 1.23 -5.73
C ILE A 66 7.27 2.64 -5.65
N ALA A 67 7.59 3.52 -6.60
CA ALA A 67 7.04 4.88 -6.64
C ALA A 67 5.50 4.87 -6.79
N LEU A 68 4.97 4.00 -7.66
CA LEU A 68 3.55 3.85 -7.91
C LEU A 68 2.81 3.23 -6.70
N GLN A 69 3.40 2.24 -6.04
CA GLN A 69 2.90 1.71 -4.76
C GLN A 69 2.77 2.81 -3.71
N LYS A 70 3.84 3.60 -3.51
CA LYS A 70 3.83 4.71 -2.54
C LYS A 70 2.76 5.74 -2.85
N ARG A 71 2.58 6.11 -4.13
CA ARG A 71 1.53 7.04 -4.56
C ARG A 71 0.14 6.50 -4.21
N LEU A 72 -0.18 5.28 -4.63
CA LEU A 72 -1.45 4.63 -4.33
C LEU A 72 -1.73 4.59 -2.82
N ILE A 73 -0.74 4.15 -2.03
CA ILE A 73 -0.86 4.06 -0.57
C ILE A 73 -1.18 5.44 -0.01
N ARG A 74 -0.44 6.47 -0.40
CA ARG A 74 -0.65 7.83 0.10
C ARG A 74 -2.04 8.34 -0.22
N ASP A 75 -2.50 8.19 -1.46
CA ASP A 75 -3.81 8.68 -1.90
C ASP A 75 -4.96 7.98 -1.16
N VAL A 76 -4.89 6.65 -1.02
CA VAL A 76 -5.86 5.88 -0.23
C VAL A 76 -5.85 6.29 1.23
N TRP A 77 -4.67 6.46 1.83
CA TRP A 77 -4.55 6.78 3.25
C TRP A 77 -5.06 8.19 3.55
N ILE A 78 -4.83 9.17 2.67
CA ILE A 78 -5.44 10.50 2.78
C ILE A 78 -6.96 10.41 2.76
N LYS A 79 -7.54 9.64 1.82
CA LYS A 79 -9.01 9.45 1.74
C LYS A 79 -9.57 8.78 2.98
N ALA A 80 -8.92 7.72 3.47
CA ALA A 80 -9.33 7.02 4.69
C ALA A 80 -9.23 7.93 5.92
N THR A 81 -8.18 8.76 6.02
CA THR A 81 -8.02 9.78 7.06
C THR A 81 -9.17 10.77 7.04
N ALA A 82 -9.55 11.27 5.85
CA ALA A 82 -10.67 12.20 5.70
C ALA A 82 -12.03 11.57 6.05
N ALA A 83 -12.19 10.25 5.81
CA ALA A 83 -13.38 9.50 6.17
C ALA A 83 -13.51 9.23 7.68
N ALA A 84 -12.39 9.15 8.41
CA ALA A 84 -12.30 8.85 9.84
C ALA A 84 -12.65 10.05 10.75
N LYS A 85 -13.75 10.75 10.46
CA LYS A 85 -14.17 11.96 11.20
C LYS A 85 -14.33 11.69 12.69
N GLY A 86 -13.57 12.43 13.52
CA GLY A 86 -13.62 12.31 14.98
C GLY A 86 -12.94 11.07 15.55
N LYS A 87 -12.30 10.24 14.71
CA LYS A 87 -11.49 9.10 15.14
C LYS A 87 -10.03 9.52 15.28
N THR A 88 -9.31 8.80 16.14
CA THR A 88 -7.86 8.92 16.31
C THR A 88 -7.06 7.87 15.53
N GLN A 89 -7.75 6.89 14.94
CA GLN A 89 -7.18 5.82 14.12
C GLN A 89 -8.16 5.41 13.01
N ILE A 90 -7.62 4.89 11.92
CA ILE A 90 -8.31 4.29 10.78
C ILE A 90 -8.43 2.79 11.04
N SER A 91 -9.66 2.29 10.99
CA SER A 91 -9.95 0.85 11.01
C SER A 91 -10.34 0.35 9.62
N VAL A 92 -10.67 -0.93 9.51
CA VAL A 92 -11.12 -1.57 8.25
C VAL A 92 -12.33 -0.85 7.64
N GLU A 93 -13.21 -0.29 8.48
CA GLU A 93 -14.44 0.40 8.09
C GLU A 93 -14.17 1.64 7.23
N GLU A 94 -13.12 2.42 7.55
CA GLU A 94 -12.74 3.60 6.77
C GLU A 94 -11.82 3.25 5.60
N LEU A 95 -10.95 2.25 5.78
CA LEU A 95 -9.95 1.91 4.78
C LEU A 95 -10.55 1.13 3.60
N ARG A 96 -11.41 0.15 3.86
CA ARG A 96 -11.97 -0.74 2.83
C ARG A 96 -12.69 0.02 1.72
N PRO A 97 -13.56 1.03 1.99
CA PRO A 97 -14.19 1.81 0.93
C PRO A 97 -13.17 2.55 0.06
N ALA A 98 -12.13 3.14 0.65
CA ALA A 98 -11.09 3.86 -0.10
C ALA A 98 -10.30 2.91 -1.02
N LEU A 99 -9.97 1.71 -0.53
CA LEU A 99 -9.29 0.68 -1.32
C LEU A 99 -10.16 0.18 -2.47
N GLN A 100 -11.42 -0.16 -2.20
CA GLN A 100 -12.35 -0.67 -3.21
C GLN A 100 -12.72 0.39 -4.25
N ALA A 101 -12.72 1.68 -3.88
CA ALA A 101 -12.88 2.77 -4.83
C ALA A 101 -11.65 2.96 -5.74
N ALA A 102 -10.44 2.72 -5.21
CA ALA A 102 -9.21 2.79 -5.99
C ALA A 102 -9.12 1.63 -6.99
N VAL A 103 -9.17 0.40 -6.50
CA VAL A 103 -9.20 -0.81 -7.34
C VAL A 103 -10.09 -1.85 -6.66
N PRO A 104 -11.26 -2.17 -7.23
CA PRO A 104 -12.12 -3.21 -6.67
C PRO A 104 -11.46 -4.59 -6.78
N TYR A 105 -11.65 -5.42 -5.75
CA TYR A 105 -11.20 -6.80 -5.74
C TYR A 105 -12.07 -7.67 -4.84
N VAL A 106 -12.15 -8.96 -5.16
CA VAL A 106 -12.98 -9.94 -4.44
C VAL A 106 -12.24 -11.28 -4.31
N ALA A 107 -12.36 -11.93 -3.15
CA ALA A 107 -11.93 -13.31 -2.97
C ALA A 107 -12.94 -14.27 -3.61
N THR A 108 -12.46 -15.35 -4.22
CA THR A 108 -13.29 -16.45 -4.71
C THR A 108 -13.46 -17.53 -3.62
N PRO A 109 -14.47 -18.40 -3.71
CA PRO A 109 -14.63 -19.52 -2.79
C PRO A 109 -13.41 -20.47 -2.74
N GLY A 110 -12.61 -20.52 -3.80
CA GLY A 110 -11.40 -21.34 -3.89
C GLY A 110 -10.16 -20.74 -3.22
N GLY A 111 -10.26 -19.51 -2.67
CA GLY A 111 -9.15 -18.79 -2.06
C GLY A 111 -8.29 -17.98 -3.04
N ASP A 112 -8.64 -18.01 -4.32
CA ASP A 112 -8.09 -17.09 -5.33
C ASP A 112 -8.74 -15.71 -5.20
N TRP A 113 -8.24 -14.75 -5.96
CA TRP A 113 -8.74 -13.38 -5.97
C TRP A 113 -8.98 -12.90 -7.39
N ILE A 114 -9.96 -12.03 -7.56
CA ILE A 114 -10.23 -11.35 -8.82
C ILE A 114 -10.06 -9.86 -8.55
N VAL A 115 -9.09 -9.24 -9.23
CA VAL A 115 -8.91 -7.79 -9.28
C VAL A 115 -9.68 -7.25 -10.48
N LEU A 116 -10.47 -6.20 -10.27
CA LEU A 116 -11.48 -5.70 -11.20
C LEU A 116 -11.18 -4.23 -11.57
N PRO A 117 -10.10 -3.95 -12.32
CA PRO A 117 -9.97 -2.66 -12.96
C PRO A 117 -11.09 -2.43 -13.98
N ASP A 118 -11.39 -1.17 -14.32
CA ASP A 118 -12.61 -0.79 -15.04
C ASP A 118 -12.84 -1.52 -16.39
N THR A 119 -11.77 -2.03 -17.02
CA THR A 119 -11.80 -2.59 -18.39
C THR A 119 -11.47 -4.07 -18.50
N GLN A 120 -11.07 -4.74 -17.41
CA GLN A 120 -10.63 -6.14 -17.46
C GLN A 120 -10.79 -6.84 -16.10
N LYS A 121 -10.72 -8.16 -16.11
CA LYS A 121 -10.64 -8.98 -14.89
C LYS A 121 -9.27 -9.63 -14.84
N ILE A 122 -8.66 -9.64 -13.67
CA ILE A 122 -7.33 -10.24 -13.47
C ILE A 122 -7.40 -11.22 -12.31
N ASP A 123 -7.16 -12.49 -12.62
CA ASP A 123 -7.19 -13.58 -11.66
C ASP A 123 -5.83 -13.73 -10.97
N ILE A 124 -5.84 -13.61 -9.65
CA ILE A 124 -4.66 -13.80 -8.80
C ILE A 124 -4.84 -15.09 -8.02
N THR A 125 -3.98 -16.07 -8.27
CA THR A 125 -4.06 -17.36 -7.58
C THR A 125 -3.69 -17.22 -6.10
N ALA A 126 -4.26 -18.07 -5.25
CA ALA A 126 -3.91 -18.18 -3.84
C ALA A 126 -2.40 -18.46 -3.64
N ARG A 127 -1.79 -19.19 -4.58
CA ARG A 127 -0.35 -19.45 -4.60
C ARG A 127 0.44 -18.18 -4.81
N ASP A 128 0.13 -17.41 -5.85
CA ASP A 128 0.91 -16.22 -6.21
C ASP A 128 0.75 -15.15 -5.12
N LYS A 129 -0.46 -14.95 -4.59
CA LYS A 129 -0.72 -14.09 -3.43
C LYS A 129 0.11 -14.49 -2.21
N ARG A 130 0.15 -15.79 -1.89
CA ARG A 130 0.93 -16.31 -0.76
C ARG A 130 2.44 -16.12 -0.97
N GLN A 131 2.95 -16.41 -2.16
CA GLN A 131 4.37 -16.29 -2.47
C GLN A 131 4.84 -14.85 -2.47
N TYR A 132 4.09 -13.95 -3.12
CA TYR A 132 4.39 -12.52 -3.17
C TYR A 132 4.28 -11.88 -1.78
N GLY A 133 3.16 -12.14 -1.08
CA GLY A 133 2.93 -11.62 0.27
C GLY A 133 3.83 -12.22 1.36
N ALA A 134 4.73 -13.14 1.01
CA ALA A 134 5.81 -13.61 1.87
C ALA A 134 7.03 -12.69 1.89
N VAL A 135 7.01 -11.62 1.12
CA VAL A 135 7.96 -10.51 1.20
C VAL A 135 7.23 -9.28 1.73
N ALA A 136 7.87 -8.54 2.64
CA ALA A 136 7.31 -7.32 3.23
C ALA A 136 7.26 -6.11 2.27
N TYR A 137 7.02 -6.29 0.97
CA TYR A 137 7.04 -5.20 -0.01
C TYR A 137 6.01 -4.12 0.31
N ALA A 138 4.74 -4.50 0.45
CA ALA A 138 3.67 -3.56 0.79
C ALA A 138 3.90 -2.91 2.15
N LEU A 139 4.34 -3.67 3.18
CA LEU A 139 4.62 -3.12 4.50
C LEU A 139 5.74 -2.07 4.48
N ARG A 140 6.84 -2.33 3.76
CA ARG A 140 7.93 -1.35 3.59
C ARG A 140 7.47 -0.11 2.84
N ALA A 141 6.61 -0.26 1.83
CA ALA A 141 6.02 0.87 1.12
C ALA A 141 5.09 1.70 2.02
N ILE A 142 4.25 1.06 2.84
CA ILE A 142 3.38 1.71 3.83
C ILE A 142 4.21 2.49 4.85
N LEU A 143 5.25 1.87 5.40
CA LEU A 143 6.18 2.53 6.33
C LEU A 143 6.85 3.74 5.67
N SER A 144 7.29 3.61 4.42
CA SER A 144 7.93 4.71 3.70
C SER A 144 6.97 5.88 3.48
N VAL A 145 5.70 5.64 3.16
CA VAL A 145 4.68 6.71 3.05
C VAL A 145 4.44 7.41 4.38
N GLN A 146 4.40 6.65 5.48
CA GLN A 146 4.27 7.22 6.81
C GLN A 146 5.47 8.14 7.16
N GLN A 147 6.69 7.71 6.84
CA GLN A 147 7.90 8.49 7.03
C GLN A 147 7.92 9.74 6.16
N ASP A 148 7.51 9.64 4.90
CA ASP A 148 7.38 10.80 4.01
C ASP A 148 6.37 11.82 4.57
N ALA A 149 5.20 11.35 5.02
CA ALA A 149 4.15 12.20 5.60
C ALA A 149 4.62 12.91 6.87
N PHE A 150 5.44 12.25 7.68
CA PHE A 150 6.08 12.89 8.83
C PHE A 150 7.03 14.02 8.40
N VAL A 151 7.83 13.80 7.34
CA VAL A 151 8.77 14.80 6.82
C VAL A 151 8.06 15.99 6.16
N ASP A 152 7.01 15.74 5.38
CA ASP A 152 6.30 16.78 4.63
C ASP A 152 5.12 17.42 5.40
N GLY A 153 4.82 16.92 6.60
CA GLY A 153 3.77 17.44 7.48
C GLY A 153 2.35 17.02 7.10
N THR A 154 2.18 16.08 6.18
CA THR A 154 0.86 15.54 5.82
C THR A 154 0.25 14.78 6.98
N ASN A 155 -0.96 15.17 7.36
CA ASN A 155 -1.69 14.50 8.43
C ASN A 155 -2.28 13.18 7.94
N LEU A 156 -1.67 12.07 8.32
CA LEU A 156 -2.20 10.72 8.15
C LEU A 156 -2.58 10.17 9.52
N LEU A 157 -3.85 9.76 9.68
CA LEU A 157 -4.27 9.11 10.92
C LEU A 157 -3.64 7.71 11.01
N PRO A 158 -3.25 7.27 12.22
CA PRO A 158 -2.78 5.92 12.47
C PRO A 158 -3.70 4.84 11.94
N LEU A 159 -3.13 3.77 11.37
CA LEU A 159 -3.85 2.53 11.02
C LEU A 159 -3.85 1.60 12.24
N ASP A 160 -4.99 0.98 12.54
CA ASP A 160 -5.01 -0.18 13.44
C ASP A 160 -4.42 -1.44 12.79
N GLU A 161 -4.19 -2.49 13.59
CA GLU A 161 -3.53 -3.73 13.13
C GLU A 161 -4.28 -4.37 11.95
N LYS A 162 -5.62 -4.47 12.03
CA LYS A 162 -6.45 -5.05 10.96
C LYS A 162 -6.46 -4.18 9.70
N ALA A 163 -6.40 -2.86 9.85
CA ALA A 163 -6.28 -1.94 8.74
C ALA A 163 -4.91 -2.10 8.05
N VAL A 164 -3.83 -2.29 8.80
CA VAL A 164 -2.50 -2.58 8.21
C VAL A 164 -2.53 -3.89 7.40
N GLU A 165 -3.09 -4.96 7.94
CA GLU A 165 -3.23 -6.24 7.23
C GLU A 165 -4.04 -6.10 5.94
N LEU A 166 -5.18 -5.40 6.00
CA LEU A 166 -6.02 -5.12 4.84
C LEU A 166 -5.28 -4.29 3.79
N PHE A 167 -4.55 -3.25 4.23
CA PHE A 167 -3.82 -2.38 3.31
C PHE A 167 -2.71 -3.16 2.61
N LYS A 168 -1.96 -3.94 3.37
CA LYS A 168 -0.93 -4.85 2.84
C LYS A 168 -1.52 -5.78 1.77
N GLU A 169 -2.61 -6.47 2.09
CA GLU A 169 -3.26 -7.39 1.16
C GLU A 169 -3.69 -6.70 -0.13
N SER A 170 -4.34 -5.53 -0.03
CA SER A 170 -4.81 -4.81 -1.21
C SER A 170 -3.66 -4.32 -2.08
N VAL A 171 -2.60 -3.77 -1.48
CA VAL A 171 -1.40 -3.33 -2.22
C VAL A 171 -0.71 -4.52 -2.89
N ASP A 172 -0.60 -5.67 -2.22
CA ASP A 172 -0.05 -6.90 -2.79
C ASP A 172 -0.88 -7.34 -4.01
N LEU A 173 -2.21 -7.39 -3.91
CA LEU A 173 -3.11 -7.79 -4.99
C LEU A 173 -3.05 -6.84 -6.20
N ILE A 174 -3.07 -5.52 -5.96
CA ILE A 174 -2.98 -4.51 -7.03
C ILE A 174 -1.64 -4.60 -7.74
N THR A 175 -0.56 -4.83 -6.98
CA THR A 175 0.78 -4.98 -7.55
C THR A 175 0.88 -6.25 -8.38
N LEU A 176 0.37 -7.39 -7.88
CA LEU A 176 0.28 -8.65 -8.62
C LEU A 176 -0.47 -8.46 -9.94
N ALA A 177 -1.61 -7.77 -9.90
CA ALA A 177 -2.40 -7.48 -11.10
C ALA A 177 -1.63 -6.63 -12.12
N ALA A 178 -0.92 -5.60 -11.67
CA ALA A 178 -0.12 -4.75 -12.54
C ALA A 178 1.06 -5.51 -13.17
N LEU A 179 1.70 -6.40 -12.41
CA LEU A 179 2.80 -7.23 -12.90
C LEU A 179 2.33 -8.28 -13.92
N GLN A 180 1.19 -8.93 -13.69
CA GLN A 180 0.59 -9.84 -14.68
C GLN A 180 0.18 -9.10 -15.96
N HIS A 181 -0.35 -7.89 -15.83
CA HIS A 181 -0.68 -7.04 -16.97
C HIS A 181 0.57 -6.67 -17.78
N ALA A 182 1.64 -6.25 -17.10
CA ALA A 182 2.92 -5.93 -17.74
C ALA A 182 3.52 -7.15 -18.45
N ASP A 183 3.60 -8.31 -17.79
CA ASP A 183 4.14 -9.56 -18.38
C ASP A 183 3.41 -9.93 -19.68
N ARG A 184 2.07 -9.89 -19.65
CA ARG A 184 1.26 -10.19 -20.83
C ARG A 184 1.55 -9.21 -21.96
N ASP A 185 1.53 -7.91 -21.67
CA ASP A 185 1.74 -6.88 -22.69
C ASP A 185 3.15 -6.95 -23.30
N THR A 186 4.18 -7.09 -22.48
CA THR A 186 5.59 -7.20 -22.91
C THR A 186 5.79 -8.45 -23.77
N ARG A 187 5.13 -9.58 -23.45
CA ARG A 187 5.12 -10.80 -24.28
C ARG A 187 4.44 -10.59 -25.63
N THR A 188 3.32 -9.86 -25.70
CA THR A 188 2.68 -9.57 -27.00
C THR A 188 3.56 -8.72 -27.91
N LYS A 189 4.49 -7.94 -27.33
CA LYS A 189 5.45 -7.10 -28.03
C LYS A 189 6.80 -7.77 -28.30
N ASN A 190 6.96 -9.06 -27.95
CA ASN A 190 8.21 -9.82 -28.04
C ASN A 190 9.40 -9.14 -27.34
N GLN A 191 9.14 -8.47 -26.22
CA GLN A 191 10.18 -7.85 -25.40
C GLN A 191 10.62 -8.83 -24.30
N HIS A 192 11.91 -8.78 -23.93
CA HIS A 192 12.51 -9.73 -22.97
C HIS A 192 12.57 -9.21 -21.54
N GLN A 193 12.32 -7.91 -21.33
CA GLN A 193 12.33 -7.27 -20.01
C GLN A 193 11.23 -6.23 -19.94
N ILE A 194 10.65 -6.08 -18.74
CA ILE A 194 9.72 -5.00 -18.42
C ILE A 194 10.54 -3.79 -17.97
N ASN A 195 10.34 -2.64 -18.62
CA ASN A 195 10.96 -1.37 -18.24
C ASN A 195 10.03 -0.44 -17.45
N GLY A 196 10.55 0.68 -16.98
CA GLY A 196 9.78 1.68 -16.22
C GLY A 196 8.53 2.19 -16.96
N ALA A 197 8.62 2.43 -18.26
CA ALA A 197 7.47 2.91 -19.05
C ALA A 197 6.36 1.84 -19.16
N GLU A 198 6.74 0.58 -19.34
CA GLU A 198 5.81 -0.56 -19.38
C GLU A 198 5.16 -0.80 -18.02
N MET A 199 5.95 -0.75 -16.93
CA MET A 199 5.41 -0.87 -15.58
C MET A 199 4.41 0.24 -15.28
N LYS A 200 4.72 1.49 -15.66
CA LYS A 200 3.82 2.62 -15.49
C LYS A 200 2.53 2.48 -16.30
N ALA A 201 2.63 2.06 -17.56
CA ALA A 201 1.47 1.82 -18.41
C ALA A 201 0.58 0.70 -17.84
N ALA A 202 1.19 -0.40 -17.40
CA ALA A 202 0.46 -1.53 -16.82
C ALA A 202 -0.23 -1.13 -15.51
N TRP A 203 0.45 -0.41 -14.62
CA TRP A 203 -0.14 0.11 -13.39
C TRP A 203 -1.32 1.05 -13.66
N ALA A 204 -1.20 1.93 -14.64
CA ALA A 204 -2.29 2.80 -15.07
C ALA A 204 -3.48 2.00 -15.62
N GLY A 205 -3.23 0.86 -16.26
CA GLY A 205 -4.27 -0.10 -16.67
C GLY A 205 -4.98 -0.81 -15.50
N ILE A 206 -4.43 -0.75 -14.28
CA ILE A 206 -5.04 -1.31 -13.07
C ILE A 206 -5.73 -0.24 -12.22
N VAL A 207 -5.01 0.83 -11.87
CA VAL A 207 -5.49 1.88 -10.96
C VAL A 207 -6.28 2.97 -11.69
N GLY A 208 -6.11 3.08 -13.01
CA GLY A 208 -6.60 4.20 -13.81
C GLY A 208 -5.61 5.37 -13.82
N THR A 209 -5.64 6.18 -14.89
CA THR A 209 -4.82 7.39 -15.03
C THR A 209 -5.39 8.61 -14.29
N SER A 210 -6.65 8.52 -13.84
CA SER A 210 -7.46 9.65 -13.41
C SER A 210 -8.27 9.39 -12.15
N LYS A 211 -7.89 8.42 -11.31
CA LYS A 211 -8.53 8.23 -10.00
C LYS A 211 -7.71 8.98 -8.95
N PRO A 212 -7.98 10.28 -8.71
CA PRO A 212 -7.42 11.01 -7.57
C PRO A 212 -7.85 10.33 -6.28
#